data_AF-A0A379SR73-F1
#
_entry.id   AF-A0A379SR73-F1
#
_cell.length_a   1.000
_cell.length_b   1.000
_cell.length_c   1.000
_cell.angle_alpha   90.00
_cell.angle_beta   90.00
_cell.angle_gamma   90.00
#
_symmetry.space_group_name_H-M   'P 1'
#
loop_
_entity.id
_entity.type
_entity.pdbx_description
1 polymer ?
#
loop_
_entity_poly.entity_id
_entity_poly.type
_entity_poly.pdbx_seq_one_letter_code
_entity_poly.pdbx_strand_id
1 'polypeptide(L)'
;MKLADSDRISNRAVGISGASRNGTRRAITDGKYQAVQESARLKDPGLAAALELARLMGLRSQEAVRCPQSFSKWKQALDNAIGIAGQRNGRLIDRATLKEAMQFWRKQAERLGLTGQNSPHSLRYAWAQDAIRHYLAQGFSEQEALAMTAMDLGHGDGRGRYVAQVYGRRDEAG
;
A
#
# COMPACT_ATOMS: atom_id res chain seq x y z
N MET A 1 27.51 9.17 0.79
CA MET A 1 27.83 9.75 2.12
C MET A 1 26.53 10.28 2.72
N LYS A 2 26.04 9.69 3.81
CA LYS A 2 24.74 10.07 4.40
C LYS A 2 24.90 11.39 5.16
N LEU A 3 23.97 12.32 4.99
CA LEU A 3 23.86 13.59 5.73
C LEU A 3 23.53 13.41 7.24
N ALA A 4 23.77 12.22 7.81
CA ALA A 4 23.42 11.87 9.19
C ALA A 4 24.62 11.96 10.17
N ASP A 5 25.84 12.19 9.68
CA ASP A 5 27.07 12.18 10.50
C ASP A 5 27.58 13.60 10.84
N SER A 6 26.69 14.59 10.83
CA SER A 6 26.98 15.95 11.30
C SER A 6 26.63 16.06 12.79
N ASP A 7 27.63 16.35 13.63
CA ASP A 7 27.49 16.51 15.09
C ASP A 7 26.52 17.62 15.54
N ARG A 8 25.97 18.42 14.60
CA ARG A 8 24.95 19.43 14.88
C ARG A 8 23.50 18.93 14.74
N ILE A 9 23.26 17.71 14.25
CA ILE A 9 21.90 17.18 13.98
C ILE A 9 21.79 15.68 14.31
N SER A 10 22.55 15.17 15.27
CA SER A 10 22.34 13.80 15.75
C SER A 10 21.05 13.71 16.58
N ASN A 11 20.35 12.57 16.57
CA ASN A 11 19.14 12.36 17.40
C ASN A 11 19.38 12.60 18.91
N ARG A 12 20.65 12.57 19.34
CA ARG A 12 21.10 12.91 20.69
C ARG A 12 21.11 14.42 20.93
N ALA A 13 21.41 15.25 19.93
CA ALA A 13 21.47 16.71 20.02
C ALA A 13 20.08 17.39 20.11
N VAL A 14 19.02 16.71 19.67
CA VAL A 14 17.63 17.21 19.67
C VAL A 14 16.72 16.55 20.73
N GLY A 15 17.29 15.78 21.66
CA GLY A 15 16.54 15.21 22.80
C GLY A 15 15.52 14.12 22.45
N ILE A 16 15.60 13.53 21.26
CA ILE A 16 14.64 12.52 20.76
C ILE A 16 15.18 11.08 20.86
N SER A 17 16.33 10.89 21.53
CA SER A 17 16.94 9.58 21.75
C SER A 17 16.14 8.79 22.80
N GLY A 18 15.11 8.08 22.36
CA GLY A 18 14.33 7.21 23.24
C GLY A 18 13.03 6.65 22.65
N ALA A 19 12.53 7.22 21.55
CA ALA A 19 11.34 6.67 20.89
C ALA A 19 11.70 5.39 20.09
N SER A 20 11.71 4.25 20.78
CA SER A 20 11.69 2.95 20.12
C SER A 20 10.44 2.87 19.24
N ARG A 21 10.63 2.85 17.92
CA ARG A 21 9.56 2.61 16.94
C ARG A 21 9.17 1.12 16.88
N ASN A 22 9.81 0.25 17.67
CA ASN A 22 9.42 -1.15 17.76
C ASN A 22 8.15 -1.24 18.62
N GLY A 23 7.00 -1.27 17.95
CA GLY A 23 5.72 -1.56 18.61
C GLY A 23 5.73 -2.93 19.28
N THR A 24 4.83 -3.14 20.23
CA THR A 24 4.65 -4.40 20.97
C THR A 24 4.02 -5.53 20.14
N ARG A 25 3.70 -5.26 18.86
CA ARG A 25 2.98 -6.18 17.98
C ARG A 25 3.91 -7.23 17.39
N ARG A 26 3.43 -8.47 17.29
CA ARG A 26 4.13 -9.62 16.69
C ARG A 26 3.32 -10.16 15.51
N ALA A 27 3.99 -10.78 14.54
CA ALA A 27 3.33 -11.50 13.46
C ALA A 27 2.51 -12.67 14.02
N ILE A 28 1.30 -12.87 13.52
CA ILE A 28 0.45 -14.01 13.91
C ILE A 28 1.05 -15.30 13.35
N THR A 29 1.09 -16.36 14.15
CA THR A 29 1.51 -17.69 13.69
C THR A 29 0.40 -18.36 12.87
N ASP A 30 0.76 -19.32 12.02
CA ASP A 30 -0.21 -20.02 11.17
C ASP A 30 -1.26 -20.78 11.99
N GLY A 31 -0.85 -21.52 13.02
CA GLY A 31 -1.78 -22.24 13.90
C GLY A 31 -2.74 -21.29 14.64
N LYS A 32 -2.24 -20.14 15.12
CA LYS A 32 -3.12 -19.14 15.76
C LYS A 32 -4.09 -18.53 14.75
N TYR A 33 -3.64 -18.27 13.53
CA TYR A 33 -4.49 -17.74 12.47
C TYR A 33 -5.59 -18.72 12.06
N GLN A 34 -5.28 -20.01 11.92
CA GLN A 34 -6.27 -21.04 11.61
C GLN A 34 -7.38 -21.11 12.66
N ALA A 35 -7.01 -21.12 13.95
CA ALA A 35 -7.99 -21.11 15.05
C ALA A 35 -8.87 -19.85 15.06
N VAL A 36 -8.28 -18.68 14.76
CA VAL A 36 -9.02 -17.42 14.60
C VAL A 36 -9.99 -17.51 13.42
N GLN A 37 -9.56 -18.08 12.29
CA GLN A 37 -10.40 -18.24 11.10
C GLN A 37 -11.60 -19.16 11.36
N GLU A 38 -11.38 -20.31 12.01
CA GLU A 38 -12.47 -21.21 12.36
C GLU A 38 -13.49 -20.54 13.30
N SER A 39 -13.01 -19.86 14.33
CA SER A 39 -13.84 -19.09 15.24
C SER A 39 -14.59 -17.95 14.52
N ALA A 40 -13.94 -17.27 13.58
CA ALA A 40 -14.54 -16.19 12.80
C ALA A 40 -15.66 -16.72 11.90
N ARG A 41 -15.46 -17.85 11.21
CA ARG A 41 -16.48 -18.46 10.34
C ARG A 41 -17.75 -18.82 11.09
N LEU A 42 -17.62 -19.35 12.31
CA LEU A 42 -18.76 -19.67 13.18
C LEU A 42 -19.50 -18.42 13.65
N LYS A 43 -18.79 -17.29 13.82
CA LYS A 43 -19.36 -16.03 14.30
C LYS A 43 -20.00 -15.21 13.19
N ASP A 44 -19.29 -15.03 12.08
CA ASP A 44 -19.70 -14.25 10.92
C ASP A 44 -18.81 -14.62 9.70
N PRO A 45 -19.37 -15.25 8.65
CA PRO A 45 -18.63 -15.55 7.42
C PRO A 45 -18.00 -14.31 6.75
N GLY A 46 -18.61 -13.13 6.89
CA GLY A 46 -18.06 -11.87 6.38
C GLY A 46 -16.81 -11.42 7.13
N LEU A 47 -16.78 -11.58 8.45
CA LEU A 47 -15.59 -11.34 9.28
C LEU A 47 -14.44 -12.28 8.87
N ALA A 48 -14.74 -13.56 8.67
CA ALA A 48 -13.77 -14.53 8.19
C ALA A 48 -13.17 -14.12 6.84
N ALA A 49 -14.00 -13.73 5.88
CA ALA A 49 -13.54 -13.26 4.57
C ALA A 49 -12.67 -11.99 4.67
N ALA A 50 -13.07 -11.02 5.50
CA ALA A 50 -12.29 -9.79 5.71
C ALA A 50 -10.91 -10.09 6.32
N LEU A 51 -10.83 -10.99 7.31
CA LEU A 51 -9.56 -11.40 7.92
C LEU A 51 -8.64 -12.15 6.95
N GLU A 52 -9.21 -12.91 6.02
CA GLU A 52 -8.46 -13.57 4.94
C GLU A 52 -7.86 -12.56 3.97
N LEU A 53 -8.67 -11.62 3.46
CA LEU A 53 -8.20 -10.57 2.56
C LEU A 53 -7.16 -9.68 3.22
N ALA A 54 -7.34 -9.33 4.50
CA ALA A 54 -6.34 -8.58 5.28
C ALA A 54 -4.99 -9.30 5.34
N ARG A 55 -4.99 -10.62 5.56
CA ARG A 55 -3.77 -11.42 5.61
C ARG A 55 -3.10 -11.57 4.25
N LEU A 56 -3.87 -11.82 3.19
CA LEU A 56 -3.34 -12.10 1.85
C LEU A 56 -2.86 -10.85 1.12
N MET A 57 -3.57 -9.73 1.31
CA MET A 57 -3.32 -8.50 0.56
C MET A 57 -2.68 -7.40 1.42
N GLY A 58 -2.49 -7.63 2.72
CA GLY A 58 -1.91 -6.65 3.63
C GLY A 58 -2.84 -5.48 3.96
N LEU A 59 -4.16 -5.65 3.76
CA LEU A 59 -5.16 -4.63 4.01
C LEU A 59 -5.27 -4.33 5.51
N ARG A 60 -5.48 -3.06 5.84
CA ARG A 60 -5.88 -2.62 7.17
C ARG A 60 -7.33 -2.95 7.43
N SER A 61 -7.73 -2.94 8.71
CA SER A 61 -9.08 -3.35 9.13
C SER A 61 -10.20 -2.63 8.37
N GLN A 62 -10.05 -1.32 8.11
CA GLN A 62 -11.05 -0.56 7.35
C GLN A 62 -11.08 -0.95 5.87
N GLU A 63 -9.93 -1.10 5.22
CA GLU A 63 -9.82 -1.54 3.83
C GLU A 63 -10.40 -2.94 3.64
N ALA A 64 -10.09 -3.87 4.54
CA ALA A 64 -10.58 -5.24 4.50
C ALA A 64 -12.11 -5.31 4.59
N VAL A 65 -12.74 -4.41 5.35
CA VAL A 65 -14.21 -4.34 5.46
C VAL A 65 -14.85 -3.66 4.24
N ARG A 66 -14.19 -2.67 3.62
CA ARG A 66 -14.73 -1.87 2.51
C ARG A 66 -14.36 -2.35 1.11
N CYS A 67 -13.46 -3.33 1.00
CA CYS A 67 -12.94 -3.82 -0.27
C CYS A 67 -13.95 -4.44 -1.28
N PRO A 68 -15.20 -4.84 -0.95
CA PRO A 68 -16.10 -5.44 -1.94
C PRO A 68 -16.32 -4.60 -3.21
N GLN A 69 -16.29 -3.28 -3.11
CA GLN A 69 -16.38 -2.36 -4.25
C GLN A 69 -15.23 -2.49 -5.27
N SER A 70 -14.10 -3.06 -4.86
CA SER A 70 -12.91 -3.26 -5.68
C SER A 70 -12.85 -4.65 -6.32
N PHE A 71 -13.73 -5.58 -5.91
CA PHE A 71 -13.62 -7.00 -6.27
C PHE A 71 -13.66 -7.27 -7.77
N SER A 72 -14.54 -6.60 -8.52
CA SER A 72 -14.62 -6.79 -9.97
C SER A 72 -13.30 -6.40 -10.66
N LYS A 73 -12.74 -5.24 -10.29
CA LYS A 73 -11.46 -4.73 -10.83
C LYS A 73 -10.29 -5.64 -10.44
N TRP A 74 -10.24 -6.04 -9.17
CA TRP A 74 -9.21 -6.96 -8.68
C TRP A 74 -9.28 -8.31 -9.36
N LYS A 75 -10.47 -8.89 -9.48
CA LYS A 75 -10.68 -10.17 -10.16
C LYS A 75 -10.19 -10.11 -11.60
N GLN A 76 -10.59 -9.08 -12.35
CA GLN A 76 -10.15 -8.91 -13.74
C GLN A 76 -8.62 -8.79 -13.85
N ALA A 77 -8.00 -7.98 -12.99
CA ALA A 77 -6.54 -7.80 -12.98
C ALA A 77 -5.80 -9.09 -12.59
N LEU A 78 -6.32 -9.83 -11.59
CA LEU A 78 -5.77 -11.10 -11.13
C LEU A 78 -5.91 -12.19 -12.19
N ASP A 79 -7.09 -12.34 -12.82
CA ASP A 79 -7.32 -13.33 -13.88
C ASP A 79 -6.34 -13.11 -15.05
N ASN A 80 -6.15 -11.86 -15.47
CA ASN A 80 -5.16 -11.52 -16.49
C ASN A 80 -3.72 -11.85 -16.06
N ALA A 81 -3.34 -11.47 -14.83
CA ALA A 81 -2.02 -11.75 -14.28
C ALA A 81 -1.73 -13.26 -14.18
N ILE A 82 -2.72 -14.06 -13.76
CA ILE A 82 -2.65 -15.52 -13.69
C ILE A 82 -2.46 -16.11 -15.09
N GLY A 83 -3.24 -15.66 -16.08
CA GLY A 83 -3.10 -16.10 -17.47
C GLY A 83 -1.70 -15.85 -18.04
N ILE A 84 -1.17 -14.64 -17.83
CA ILE A 84 0.19 -14.26 -18.25
C ILE A 84 1.23 -15.13 -17.54
N ALA A 85 1.14 -15.29 -16.22
CA ALA A 85 2.08 -16.09 -15.44
C ALA A 85 2.07 -17.56 -15.84
N GLY A 86 0.89 -18.13 -16.16
CA GLY A 86 0.76 -19.50 -16.64
C GLY A 86 1.51 -19.76 -17.95
N GLN A 87 1.61 -18.75 -18.82
CA GLN A 87 2.39 -18.80 -20.06
C GLN A 87 3.88 -18.50 -19.87
N ARG A 88 4.29 -18.11 -18.67
CA ARG A 88 5.60 -17.50 -18.37
C ARG A 88 6.27 -18.08 -17.13
N ASN A 89 6.29 -19.41 -17.01
CA ASN A 89 6.95 -20.13 -15.91
C ASN A 89 6.53 -19.62 -14.51
N GLY A 90 5.28 -19.20 -14.35
CA GLY A 90 4.75 -18.65 -13.09
C GLY A 90 5.18 -17.20 -12.80
N ARG A 91 5.71 -16.46 -13.78
CA ARG A 91 6.23 -15.08 -13.59
C ARG A 91 5.52 -14.08 -14.49
N LEU A 92 5.22 -12.90 -13.97
CA LEU A 92 4.70 -11.79 -14.78
C LEU A 92 5.76 -11.24 -15.74
N ILE A 93 7.00 -11.14 -15.27
CA ILE A 93 8.18 -10.76 -16.06
C ILE A 93 9.14 -11.95 -15.99
N ASP A 94 9.12 -12.79 -17.01
CA ASP A 94 9.96 -13.98 -17.06
C ASP A 94 11.36 -13.64 -17.55
N ARG A 95 12.29 -13.58 -16.60
CA ARG A 95 13.73 -13.41 -16.81
C ARG A 95 14.45 -14.42 -15.93
N ALA A 96 15.70 -14.72 -16.27
CA ALA A 96 16.45 -15.76 -15.58
C ALA A 96 16.64 -15.43 -14.10
N THR A 97 16.75 -14.14 -13.76
CA THR A 97 16.91 -13.68 -12.38
C THR A 97 15.98 -12.52 -12.03
N LEU A 98 15.70 -12.35 -10.73
CA LEU A 98 14.98 -11.18 -10.21
C LEU A 98 15.67 -9.87 -10.60
N LYS A 99 17.00 -9.84 -10.60
CA LYS A 99 17.79 -8.67 -10.99
C LYS A 99 17.49 -8.26 -12.43
N GLU A 100 17.47 -9.21 -13.35
CA GLU A 100 17.12 -8.97 -14.76
C GLU A 100 15.66 -8.54 -14.93
N ALA A 101 14.73 -9.17 -14.21
CA ALA A 101 13.32 -8.79 -14.24
C ALA A 101 13.12 -7.33 -13.78
N MET A 102 13.78 -6.93 -12.69
CA MET A 102 13.75 -5.56 -12.17
C MET A 102 14.42 -4.55 -13.12
N GLN A 103 15.53 -4.94 -13.75
CA GLN A 103 16.16 -4.10 -14.78
C GLN A 103 15.27 -3.93 -16.01
N PHE A 104 14.62 -5.01 -16.45
CA PHE A 104 13.66 -4.96 -17.55
C PHE A 104 12.50 -4.03 -17.20
N TRP A 105 11.87 -4.19 -16.03
CA TRP A 105 10.80 -3.31 -15.57
C TRP A 105 11.21 -1.83 -15.64
N ARG A 106 12.34 -1.46 -15.04
CA ARG A 106 12.81 -0.07 -14.99
C ARG A 106 13.03 0.49 -16.39
N LYS A 107 13.75 -0.25 -17.26
CA LYS A 107 14.04 0.17 -18.63
C LYS A 107 12.78 0.31 -19.48
N GLN A 108 11.84 -0.63 -19.37
CA GLN A 108 10.60 -0.54 -20.14
C GLN A 108 9.70 0.56 -19.63
N ALA A 109 9.56 0.73 -18.31
CA ALA A 109 8.80 1.82 -17.73
C ALA A 109 9.33 3.18 -18.21
N GLU A 110 10.65 3.37 -18.22
CA GLU A 110 11.29 4.57 -18.76
C GLU A 110 10.99 4.78 -20.25
N ARG A 111 11.13 3.74 -21.08
CA ARG A 111 10.82 3.80 -22.51
C ARG A 111 9.36 4.10 -22.82
N LEU A 112 8.45 3.68 -21.94
CA LEU A 112 7.03 3.95 -22.02
C LEU A 112 6.66 5.35 -21.50
N GLY A 113 7.64 6.18 -21.12
CA GLY A 113 7.42 7.54 -20.65
C GLY A 113 7.09 7.65 -19.16
N LEU A 114 7.22 6.56 -18.39
CA LEU A 114 7.15 6.65 -16.92
C LEU A 114 8.47 7.19 -16.37
N THR A 115 8.71 8.48 -16.57
CA THR A 115 9.92 9.21 -16.18
C THR A 115 9.58 10.56 -15.57
N GLY A 116 10.57 11.20 -14.92
CA GLY A 116 10.38 12.52 -14.32
C GLY A 116 9.17 12.57 -13.39
N GLN A 117 8.25 13.52 -13.67
CA GLN A 117 7.02 13.71 -12.90
C GLN A 117 6.06 12.51 -12.98
N ASN A 118 6.05 11.78 -14.10
CA ASN A 118 5.23 10.59 -14.33
C ASN A 118 6.00 9.29 -14.10
N SER A 119 7.06 9.29 -13.27
CA SER A 119 7.81 8.09 -12.91
C SER A 119 6.91 6.95 -12.40
N PRO A 120 7.35 5.68 -12.30
CA PRO A 120 6.49 4.60 -11.79
C PRO A 120 5.92 4.86 -10.39
N HIS A 121 6.54 5.76 -9.60
CA HIS A 121 6.00 6.19 -8.32
C HIS A 121 4.69 7.00 -8.46
N SER A 122 4.46 7.68 -9.59
CA SER A 122 3.22 8.40 -9.89
C SER A 122 1.99 7.48 -9.91
N LEU A 123 2.16 6.18 -10.19
CA LEU A 123 1.08 5.21 -10.06
C LEU A 123 0.56 5.12 -8.61
N ARG A 124 1.44 5.29 -7.63
CA ARG A 124 1.07 5.39 -6.21
C ARG A 124 0.36 6.71 -5.91
N TYR A 125 0.68 7.77 -6.65
CA TYR A 125 -0.03 9.05 -6.58
C TYR A 125 -1.45 8.95 -7.11
N ALA A 126 -1.63 8.36 -8.29
CA ALA A 126 -2.93 8.10 -8.87
C ALA A 126 -3.80 7.26 -7.92
N TRP A 127 -3.25 6.17 -7.36
CA TRP A 127 -3.96 5.34 -6.39
C TRP A 127 -4.41 6.13 -5.15
N ALA A 128 -3.55 6.99 -4.59
CA ALA A 128 -3.92 7.78 -3.40
C ALA A 128 -4.99 8.81 -3.71
N GLN A 129 -4.94 9.44 -4.89
CA GLN A 129 -5.98 10.37 -5.33
C GLN A 129 -7.32 9.66 -5.53
N ASP A 130 -7.32 8.45 -6.10
CA ASP A 130 -8.52 7.61 -6.20
C ASP A 130 -9.11 7.28 -4.83
N ALA A 131 -8.25 6.92 -3.86
CA ALA A 131 -8.67 6.65 -2.48
C ALA A 131 -9.26 7.89 -1.80
N ILE A 132 -8.63 9.07 -1.96
CA ILE A 132 -9.15 10.34 -1.42
C ILE A 132 -10.53 10.64 -2.03
N ARG A 133 -10.65 10.60 -3.37
CA ARG A 133 -11.93 10.83 -4.06
C ARG A 133 -13.01 9.88 -3.58
N HIS A 134 -12.64 8.62 -3.37
CA HIS A 134 -13.55 7.60 -2.87
C HIS A 134 -14.09 7.94 -1.47
N TYR A 135 -13.22 8.35 -0.54
CA TYR A 135 -13.66 8.75 0.80
C TYR A 135 -14.48 10.04 0.79
N LEU A 136 -14.12 11.03 -0.02
CA LEU A 136 -14.92 12.24 -0.19
C LEU A 136 -16.33 11.91 -0.72
N ALA A 137 -16.44 11.00 -1.68
CA ALA A 137 -17.73 10.55 -2.22
C ALA A 137 -18.60 9.81 -1.20
N GLN A 138 -18.01 9.28 -0.12
CA GLN A 138 -18.72 8.69 1.02
C GLN A 138 -19.16 9.72 2.07
N GLY A 139 -18.90 11.01 1.85
CA GLY A 139 -19.27 12.11 2.75
C GLY A 139 -18.28 12.39 3.87
N PHE A 140 -17.09 11.78 3.85
CA PHE A 140 -16.02 12.12 4.79
C PHE A 140 -15.47 13.52 4.49
N SER A 141 -15.03 14.23 5.53
CA SER A 141 -14.31 15.48 5.36
C SER A 141 -12.96 15.26 4.66
N GLU A 142 -12.40 16.33 4.09
CA GLU A 142 -11.07 16.28 3.46
C GLU A 142 -9.99 15.78 4.43
N GLN A 143 -10.05 16.20 5.70
CA GLN A 143 -9.11 15.77 6.73
C GLN A 143 -9.22 14.27 7.03
N GLU A 144 -10.44 13.74 7.09
CA GLU A 144 -10.68 12.31 7.28
C GLU A 144 -10.25 11.50 6.06
N ALA A 145 -10.59 11.93 4.85
CA ALA A 145 -10.19 11.27 3.61
C ALA A 145 -8.66 11.17 3.48
N LEU A 146 -7.93 12.23 3.83
CA LEU A 146 -6.48 12.25 3.85
C LEU A 146 -5.89 11.34 4.92
N ALA A 147 -6.49 11.31 6.13
CA ALA A 147 -6.05 10.45 7.21
C ALA A 147 -6.25 8.96 6.86
N MET A 148 -7.40 8.60 6.30
CA MET A 148 -7.69 7.23 5.85
C MET A 148 -6.76 6.79 4.73
N THR A 149 -6.55 7.64 3.72
CA THR A 149 -5.60 7.35 2.63
C THR A 149 -4.16 7.18 3.15
N ALA A 150 -3.74 7.98 4.15
CA ALA A 150 -2.45 7.80 4.80
C ALA A 150 -2.35 6.47 5.56
N MET A 151 -3.46 6.02 6.15
CA MET A 151 -3.51 4.68 6.73
C MET A 151 -3.30 3.63 5.63
N ASP A 152 -4.10 3.64 4.58
CA ASP A 152 -4.04 2.65 3.51
C ASP A 152 -2.64 2.58 2.84
N LEU A 153 -1.96 3.72 2.69
CA LEU A 153 -0.59 3.81 2.17
C LEU A 153 0.49 3.24 3.10
N GLY A 154 0.15 2.81 4.32
CA GLY A 154 1.12 2.29 5.26
C GLY A 154 1.69 3.33 6.23
N HIS A 155 1.31 4.61 6.14
CA HIS A 155 2.01 5.72 6.82
C HIS A 155 1.53 6.04 8.25
N GLY A 156 0.39 5.49 8.68
CA GLY A 156 -0.22 5.78 9.98
C GLY A 156 -1.11 7.02 9.96
N ASP A 157 -1.89 7.25 11.01
CA ASP A 157 -2.94 8.28 11.12
C ASP A 157 -2.39 9.70 11.37
N GLY A 158 -1.28 9.83 12.10
CA GLY A 158 -0.62 11.11 12.38
C GLY A 158 0.08 11.80 11.19
N ARG A 159 -0.06 11.28 9.96
CA ARG A 159 0.64 11.76 8.76
C ARG A 159 -0.27 12.22 7.62
N GLY A 160 -1.55 12.51 7.88
CA GLY A 160 -2.45 13.11 6.87
C GLY A 160 -1.88 14.35 6.17
N ARG A 161 -1.08 15.16 6.88
CA ARG A 161 -0.34 16.31 6.33
C ARG A 161 0.71 15.92 5.28
N TYR A 162 1.39 14.78 5.45
CA TYR A 162 2.34 14.24 4.47
C TYR A 162 1.61 13.73 3.23
N VAL A 163 0.44 13.11 3.40
CA VAL A 163 -0.38 12.69 2.26
C VAL A 163 -0.93 13.89 1.49
N ALA A 164 -1.43 14.91 2.18
CA ALA A 164 -1.87 16.17 1.55
C ALA A 164 -0.73 16.86 0.77
N GLN A 165 0.48 16.90 1.34
CA GLN A 165 1.63 17.55 0.70
C GLN A 165 2.23 16.76 -0.47
N VAL A 166 2.18 15.42 -0.43
CA VAL A 166 2.84 14.54 -1.42
C VAL A 166 1.85 14.04 -2.48
N TYR A 167 0.58 13.87 -2.12
CA TYR A 167 -0.46 13.27 -2.97
C TYR A 167 -1.64 14.23 -3.23
N GLY A 168 -1.81 15.27 -2.40
CA GLY A 168 -2.94 16.21 -2.45
C GLY A 168 -2.71 17.46 -3.31
N ARG A 169 -1.66 17.52 -4.16
CA ARG A 169 -1.51 18.65 -5.08
C ARG A 169 -2.50 18.56 -6.24
N ARG A 170 -3.31 19.62 -6.27
CA ARG A 170 -4.34 20.10 -7.20
C ARG A 170 -4.04 19.87 -8.68
N ASP A 171 -5.11 19.55 -9.39
CA ASP A 171 -5.32 19.97 -10.77
C ASP A 171 -5.22 21.50 -10.86
N GLU A 172 -4.22 22.02 -11.57
CA GLU A 172 -4.23 23.34 -12.21
C GLU A 172 -3.48 23.15 -13.55
N ALA A 173 -4.20 22.93 -14.66
CA ALA A 173 -4.70 23.95 -15.59
C ALA A 173 -3.64 24.38 -16.61
N GLY A 174 -3.78 23.89 -17.85
CA GLY A 174 -2.93 24.18 -19.01
C GLY A 174 -2.81 23.00 -19.95
#